data_AF-A0A6M4IYU0-F1
#
_entry.id   AF-A0A6M4IYU0-F1
#
_cell.length_a   1.000
_cell.length_b   1.000
_cell.length_c   1.000
_cell.angle_alpha   90.00
_cell.angle_beta   90.00
_cell.angle_gamma   90.00
#
_symmetry.space_group_name_H-M   'P 1'
#
loop_
_entity.id
_entity.type
_entity.pdbx_description
1 polymer ?
#
loop_
_entity_poly.entity_id
_entity_poly.type
_entity_poly.pdbx_seq_one_letter_code
_entity_poly.pdbx_strand_id
1 'polypeptide(L)'
;MSEGLVAATKVLAVQTSIEPPTVRLSPDRCIVQLGPVALTVAWLRNGTDVPAAGQLLCIVWRGVIAPRGEHAPERRGWRQVPATPQSVWEETCLPSATSEATWHWHPESLEREGYASLELAGRCIEQLRTALEALLQDAPIDSGSTT
;
A
#
# COMPACT_ATOMS: atom_id res chain seq x y z
N MET A 1 2.95 -10.47 -8.70
CA MET A 1 2.02 -9.46 -8.13
C MET A 1 2.76 -8.19 -7.67
N SER A 2 3.76 -8.27 -6.79
CA SER A 2 4.51 -7.10 -6.28
C SER A 2 5.17 -6.24 -7.38
N GLU A 3 5.73 -6.86 -8.41
CA GLU A 3 6.33 -6.15 -9.55
C GLU A 3 5.30 -5.31 -10.32
N GLY A 4 4.11 -5.89 -10.60
CA GLY A 4 3.00 -5.17 -11.25
C GLY A 4 2.50 -4.00 -10.42
N LEU A 5 2.41 -4.17 -9.09
CA LEU A 5 2.10 -3.07 -8.17
C LEU A 5 3.12 -1.94 -8.25
N VAL A 6 4.41 -2.26 -8.16
CA VAL A 6 5.49 -1.27 -8.23
C VAL A 6 5.47 -0.52 -9.57
N ALA A 7 5.29 -1.23 -10.68
CA ALA A 7 5.20 -0.61 -12.00
C ALA A 7 3.99 0.33 -12.09
N ALA A 8 2.81 -0.11 -11.66
CA ALA A 8 1.60 0.70 -11.67
C ALA A 8 1.72 1.93 -10.76
N THR A 9 2.33 1.82 -9.57
CA THR A 9 2.54 2.99 -8.70
C THR A 9 3.52 4.00 -9.30
N LYS A 10 4.53 3.56 -10.07
CA LYS A 10 5.40 4.49 -10.81
C LYS A 10 4.62 5.27 -11.88
N VAL A 11 3.72 4.60 -12.59
CA VAL A 11 2.83 5.27 -13.56
C VAL A 11 1.95 6.30 -12.85
N LEU A 12 1.36 5.93 -11.71
CA LEU A 12 0.55 6.85 -10.90
C LEU A 12 1.36 8.08 -10.43
N ALA A 13 2.61 7.88 -9.99
CA ALA A 13 3.49 8.97 -9.59
C ALA A 13 3.70 9.99 -10.71
N VAL A 14 3.96 9.51 -11.93
CA VAL A 14 4.10 10.37 -13.12
C VAL A 14 2.81 11.13 -13.43
N GLN A 15 1.65 10.44 -13.40
CA GLN A 15 0.35 11.06 -13.68
C GLN A 15 -0.03 12.14 -12.67
N THR A 16 0.40 11.99 -11.43
CA THR A 16 0.08 12.91 -10.32
C THR A 16 1.19 13.91 -10.02
N SER A 17 2.27 13.92 -10.81
CA SER A 17 3.46 14.77 -10.59
C SER A 17 4.07 14.62 -9.20
N ILE A 18 4.01 13.42 -8.63
CA ILE A 18 4.63 13.07 -7.35
C ILE A 18 5.99 12.40 -7.61
N GLU A 19 6.92 12.57 -6.68
CA GLU A 19 8.20 11.86 -6.75
C GLU A 19 8.01 10.34 -6.90
N PRO A 20 8.96 9.65 -7.55
CA PRO A 20 8.90 8.19 -7.70
C PRO A 20 8.72 7.48 -6.35
N PRO A 21 7.92 6.40 -6.33
CA PRO A 21 7.63 5.71 -5.09
C PRO A 21 8.87 5.07 -4.49
N THR A 22 8.98 5.11 -3.15
CA THR A 22 9.99 4.34 -2.43
C THR A 22 9.45 2.94 -2.16
N VAL A 23 10.19 1.92 -2.58
CA VAL A 23 9.77 0.51 -2.47
C VAL A 23 10.65 -0.21 -1.45
N ARG A 24 10.03 -0.97 -0.54
CA ARG A 24 10.71 -1.90 0.35
C ARG A 24 10.15 -3.30 0.16
N LEU A 25 11.03 -4.24 -0.12
CA LEU A 25 10.69 -5.65 -0.30
C LEU A 25 11.32 -6.47 0.83
N SER A 26 10.52 -7.35 1.40
CA SER A 26 10.97 -8.46 2.24
C SER A 26 10.25 -9.74 1.78
N PRO A 27 10.69 -10.94 2.21
CA PRO A 27 10.17 -12.20 1.66
C PRO A 27 8.64 -12.30 1.63
N ASP A 28 7.98 -11.82 2.68
CA ASP A 28 6.53 -11.89 2.85
C ASP A 28 5.85 -10.52 2.74
N ARG A 29 6.54 -9.46 2.28
CA ARG A 29 6.00 -8.10 2.33
C ARG A 29 6.54 -7.19 1.23
N CYS A 30 5.64 -6.45 0.60
CA CYS A 30 5.94 -5.32 -0.27
C CYS A 30 5.34 -4.06 0.34
N ILE A 31 6.15 -3.02 0.51
CA ILE A 31 5.69 -1.69 0.90
C ILE A 31 6.06 -0.71 -0.21
N VAL A 32 5.08 0.06 -0.67
CA VAL A 32 5.24 1.11 -1.67
C VAL A 32 4.77 2.44 -1.07
N GLN A 33 5.70 3.36 -0.83
CA GLN A 33 5.41 4.71 -0.36
C GLN A 33 5.34 5.67 -1.56
N LEU A 34 4.18 6.32 -1.74
CA LEU A 34 3.94 7.33 -2.77
C LEU A 34 3.54 8.65 -2.10
N GLY A 35 4.51 9.56 -1.93
CA GLY A 35 4.27 10.83 -1.24
C GLY A 35 3.62 10.63 0.14
N PRO A 36 2.45 11.21 0.42
CA PRO A 36 1.76 11.11 1.70
C PRO A 36 0.88 9.86 1.86
N VAL A 37 0.89 8.92 0.90
CA VAL A 37 0.17 7.65 1.00
C VAL A 37 1.10 6.46 0.81
N ALA A 38 0.68 5.30 1.28
CA ALA A 38 1.43 4.07 1.05
C ALA A 38 0.52 2.86 0.87
N LEU A 39 1.05 1.85 0.19
CA LEU A 39 0.45 0.52 0.06
C LEU A 39 1.36 -0.50 0.72
N THR A 40 0.80 -1.30 1.62
CA THR A 40 1.44 -2.51 2.15
C THR A 40 0.70 -3.72 1.62
N VAL A 41 1.43 -4.68 1.05
CA VAL A 41 0.92 -6.00 0.71
C VAL A 41 1.77 -7.04 1.42
N ALA A 42 1.16 -7.88 2.25
CA ALA A 42 1.85 -8.80 3.14
C ALA A 42 1.23 -10.20 3.09
N TRP A 43 2.07 -11.23 3.12
CA TRP A 43 1.66 -12.61 3.35
C TRP A 43 1.63 -12.90 4.85
N LEU A 44 0.45 -13.25 5.36
CA LEU A 44 0.23 -13.68 6.74
C LEU A 44 0.31 -15.20 6.81
N ARG A 45 1.39 -15.72 7.41
CA ARG A 45 1.55 -17.15 7.68
C ARG A 45 0.69 -17.53 8.89
N ASN A 46 -0.03 -18.64 8.81
CA ASN A 46 -0.89 -19.16 9.88
C ASN A 46 -0.25 -20.32 10.65
N GLY A 47 1.08 -20.27 10.86
CA GLY A 47 1.82 -21.19 11.73
C GLY A 47 1.99 -22.61 11.19
N THR A 48 1.35 -22.96 10.07
CA THR A 48 1.60 -24.19 9.33
C THR A 48 2.56 -23.91 8.17
N ASP A 49 3.49 -24.81 7.89
CA ASP A 49 4.47 -24.69 6.80
C ASP A 49 3.87 -24.87 5.39
N VAL A 50 2.53 -24.82 5.27
CA VAL A 50 1.84 -24.99 4.00
C VAL A 50 1.68 -23.62 3.33
N PRO A 51 2.31 -23.37 2.15
CA PRO A 51 2.25 -22.08 1.48
C PRO A 51 0.84 -21.64 1.09
N ALA A 52 -0.10 -22.58 0.95
CA ALA A 52 -1.50 -22.30 0.64
C ALA A 52 -2.37 -21.99 1.88
N ALA A 53 -1.83 -22.12 3.10
CA ALA A 53 -2.61 -21.93 4.30
C ALA A 53 -2.70 -20.45 4.71
N GLY A 54 -1.75 -19.61 4.31
CA GLY A 54 -1.70 -18.21 4.71
C GLY A 54 -2.77 -17.32 4.05
N GLN A 55 -2.71 -16.03 4.35
CA GLN A 55 -3.64 -15.03 3.83
C GLN A 55 -2.86 -13.84 3.28
N LEU A 56 -3.40 -13.18 2.27
CA LEU A 56 -2.81 -11.97 1.74
C LEU A 56 -3.50 -10.74 2.35
N LEU A 57 -2.74 -9.89 3.03
CA LEU A 57 -3.21 -8.65 3.62
C LEU A 57 -2.76 -7.47 2.75
N CYS A 58 -3.72 -6.65 2.30
CA CYS A 58 -3.47 -5.40 1.60
C CYS A 58 -3.96 -4.23 2.46
N ILE A 59 -3.13 -3.22 2.65
CA ILE A 59 -3.47 -2.02 3.43
C ILE A 59 -3.02 -0.76 2.69
N VAL A 60 -3.92 0.20 2.54
CA VAL A 60 -3.59 1.56 2.12
C VAL A 60 -3.56 2.48 3.34
N TRP A 61 -2.49 3.27 3.42
CA TRP A 61 -2.19 4.17 4.52
C TRP A 61 -2.23 5.62 4.06
N ARG A 62 -2.73 6.51 4.92
CA ARG A 62 -2.40 7.94 4.91
C ARG A 62 -1.26 8.19 5.89
N GLY A 63 -0.24 8.91 5.46
CA GLY A 63 1.00 9.14 6.18
C GLY A 63 2.18 8.30 5.68
N VAL A 64 3.34 8.50 6.30
CA VAL A 64 4.60 7.86 5.91
C VAL A 64 4.86 6.64 6.79
N ILE A 65 4.82 5.44 6.21
CA ILE A 65 5.08 4.17 6.91
C ILE A 65 6.49 3.62 6.66
N ALA A 66 7.13 4.04 5.57
CA ALA A 66 8.49 3.67 5.21
C ALA A 66 9.33 4.94 5.11
N PRO A 67 9.82 5.52 6.22
CA PRO A 67 10.62 6.73 6.17
C PRO A 67 11.85 6.50 5.29
N ARG A 68 12.15 7.44 4.39
CA ARG A 68 13.43 7.46 3.67
C ARG A 68 14.54 7.48 4.73
N GLY A 69 15.46 6.52 4.63
CA GLY A 69 16.45 6.33 5.68
C GLY A 69 17.41 7.52 5.77
N GLU A 70 17.27 8.31 6.82
CA GLU A 70 18.41 8.79 7.61
C GLU A 70 18.06 8.53 9.08
N HIS A 71 18.67 7.50 9.67
CA HIS A 71 18.77 7.39 11.11
C HIS A 71 19.72 8.51 11.58
N ALA A 72 19.21 9.74 11.66
CA ALA A 72 19.94 10.82 12.30
C ALA A 72 20.00 10.49 13.81
N PRO A 73 21.18 10.47 14.45
CA PRO A 73 21.28 10.21 15.88
C PRO A 73 20.41 11.22 16.64
N GLU A 74 19.68 10.74 17.65
CA GLU A 74 18.76 11.53 18.47
C GLU A 74 19.47 12.73 19.10
N ARG A 75 19.50 13.87 18.40
CA ARG A 75 19.87 15.15 19.00
C ARG A 75 18.59 15.83 19.49
N ARG A 76 18.54 15.98 20.82
CA ARG A 76 17.53 16.71 21.59
C ARG A 76 17.20 18.05 20.93
N GLY A 77 15.97 18.15 20.45
CA GLY A 77 15.31 19.37 20.01
C GLY A 77 13.93 18.96 19.58
N TRP A 78 12.89 19.65 20.06
CA TRP A 78 11.47 19.42 19.75
C TRP A 78 11.26 18.97 18.29
N ARG A 79 11.29 17.66 18.04
CA ARG A 79 10.82 17.11 16.78
C ARG A 79 9.34 16.96 16.95
N GLN A 80 8.57 17.64 16.10
CA GLN A 80 7.19 17.25 15.86
C GLN A 80 7.22 15.77 15.51
N VAL A 81 6.60 14.96 16.36
CA VAL A 81 6.44 13.52 16.10
C VAL A 81 5.67 13.44 14.78
N PRO A 82 6.19 12.79 13.73
CA PRO A 82 5.44 12.59 12.50
C PRO A 82 4.10 11.96 12.84
N ALA A 83 3.01 12.51 12.29
CA ALA A 83 1.67 11.99 12.55
C ALA A 83 1.64 10.48 12.29
N THR A 84 1.05 9.72 13.22
CA THR A 84 0.95 8.27 13.12
C THR A 84 0.21 7.92 11.83
N PRO A 85 0.77 7.07 10.96
CA PRO A 85 0.10 6.65 9.74
C PRO A 85 -1.26 6.00 10.06
N GLN A 86 -2.29 6.39 9.32
CA GLN A 86 -3.65 5.90 9.49
C GLN A 86 -4.01 4.96 8.35
N SER A 87 -4.50 3.78 8.69
CA SER A 87 -5.10 2.86 7.71
C SER A 87 -6.43 3.43 7.22
N VAL A 88 -6.59 3.51 5.90
CA VAL A 88 -7.80 4.02 5.24
C VAL A 88 -8.52 2.98 4.40
N TRP A 89 -7.86 1.86 4.12
CA TRP A 89 -8.47 0.71 3.49
C TRP A 89 -7.65 -0.54 3.83
N GLU A 90 -8.35 -1.62 4.19
CA GLU A 90 -7.76 -2.92 4.49
C GLU A 90 -8.57 -4.02 3.80
N GLU A 91 -7.88 -5.00 3.24
CA GLU A 91 -8.51 -6.19 2.68
C GLU A 91 -7.63 -7.41 2.94
N THR A 92 -8.24 -8.46 3.47
CA THR A 92 -7.60 -9.76 3.67
C THR A 92 -8.19 -10.76 2.70
N CYS A 93 -7.33 -11.40 1.92
CA CYS A 93 -7.71 -12.34 0.88
C CYS A 93 -7.21 -13.75 1.19
N LEU A 94 -8.10 -14.72 1.06
CA LEU A 94 -7.77 -16.14 1.10
C LEU A 94 -7.27 -16.60 -0.28
N PRO A 95 -6.15 -17.32 -0.35
CA PRO A 95 -5.70 -17.94 -1.58
C PRO A 95 -6.62 -19.09 -1.97
N SER A 96 -6.93 -19.22 -3.26
CA SER A 96 -7.43 -20.47 -3.82
C SER A 96 -6.73 -20.74 -5.15
N ALA A 97 -6.47 -22.00 -5.44
CA ALA A 97 -5.89 -22.41 -6.71
C ALA A 97 -6.34 -23.84 -7.04
N THR A 98 -6.83 -24.04 -8.26
CA THR A 98 -7.09 -25.39 -8.80
C THR A 98 -5.89 -25.94 -9.58
N SER A 99 -4.92 -25.08 -9.89
CA SER A 99 -3.64 -25.37 -10.54
C SER A 99 -2.66 -24.23 -10.26
N GLU A 100 -1.37 -24.43 -10.56
CA GLU A 100 -0.36 -23.37 -10.44
C GLU A 100 -0.66 -22.13 -11.32
N ALA A 101 -1.47 -22.29 -12.38
CA ALA A 101 -1.84 -21.21 -13.29
C ALA A 101 -3.13 -20.46 -12.88
N THR A 102 -3.86 -20.94 -11.87
CA THR A 102 -5.23 -20.47 -11.56
C THR A 102 -5.35 -19.92 -10.13
N TRP A 103 -4.33 -19.16 -9.69
CA TRP A 103 -4.38 -18.47 -8.40
C TRP A 103 -5.42 -17.37 -8.38
N HIS A 104 -6.34 -17.46 -7.42
CA HIS A 104 -7.35 -16.47 -7.11
C HIS A 104 -7.26 -16.01 -5.66
N TRP A 105 -7.71 -14.78 -5.43
CA TRP A 105 -7.68 -14.10 -4.15
C TRP A 105 -9.10 -13.76 -3.73
N HIS A 106 -9.61 -14.47 -2.73
CA HIS A 106 -10.99 -14.32 -2.28
C HIS A 106 -11.05 -13.39 -1.07
N PRO A 107 -11.69 -12.21 -1.16
CA PRO A 107 -11.83 -11.30 -0.03
C PRO A 107 -12.66 -11.95 1.07
N GLU A 108 -12.21 -11.89 2.33
CA GLU A 108 -12.92 -12.37 3.53
C GLU A 108 -13.21 -13.89 3.59
N SER A 109 -13.77 -14.49 2.54
CA SER A 109 -14.16 -15.91 2.46
C SER A 109 -14.08 -16.46 1.04
N LEU A 110 -13.86 -17.77 0.91
CA LEU A 110 -13.79 -18.48 -0.38
C LEU A 110 -15.11 -18.50 -1.16
N GLU A 111 -16.23 -18.15 -0.52
CA GLU A 111 -17.56 -18.05 -1.15
C GLU A 111 -17.71 -16.79 -2.00
N ARG A 112 -16.88 -15.77 -1.75
CA ARG A 112 -16.87 -14.55 -2.56
C ARG A 112 -16.12 -14.79 -3.86
N GLU A 113 -16.50 -14.05 -4.91
CA GLU A 113 -15.77 -14.08 -6.16
C GLU A 113 -14.31 -13.67 -5.92
N GLY A 114 -13.38 -14.51 -6.39
CA GLY A 114 -11.95 -14.30 -6.22
C GLY A 114 -11.37 -13.51 -7.38
N TYR A 115 -10.32 -12.74 -7.09
CA TYR A 115 -9.61 -11.94 -8.09
C TYR A 115 -8.37 -12.68 -8.59
N ALA A 116 -8.09 -12.59 -9.88
CA ALA A 116 -6.76 -12.90 -10.39
C ALA A 116 -5.74 -11.94 -9.77
N SER A 117 -4.47 -12.35 -9.71
CA SER A 117 -3.40 -11.53 -9.11
C SER A 117 -3.26 -10.13 -9.73
N LEU A 118 -3.54 -10.00 -11.03
CA LEU A 118 -3.50 -8.71 -11.72
C LEU A 118 -4.70 -7.82 -11.37
N GLU A 119 -5.88 -8.41 -11.23
CA GLU A 119 -7.11 -7.71 -10.86
C GLU A 119 -7.01 -7.18 -9.43
N LEU A 120 -6.51 -8.01 -8.50
CA LEU A 120 -6.25 -7.57 -7.13
C LEU A 120 -5.21 -6.44 -7.08
N ALA A 121 -4.15 -6.53 -7.90
CA ALA A 121 -3.17 -5.47 -8.00
C ALA A 121 -3.80 -4.17 -8.50
N GLY A 122 -4.65 -4.23 -9.53
CA GLY A 122 -5.43 -3.09 -10.01
C GLY A 122 -6.26 -2.46 -8.91
N ARG A 123 -7.02 -3.27 -8.17
CA ARG A 123 -7.83 -2.81 -7.03
C ARG A 123 -7.00 -2.11 -5.95
N CYS A 124 -5.82 -2.63 -5.61
CA CYS A 124 -4.92 -1.98 -4.66
C CYS A 124 -4.45 -0.60 -5.14
N ILE A 125 -4.15 -0.45 -6.42
CA ILE A 125 -3.72 0.82 -7.03
C ILE A 125 -4.87 1.82 -7.08
N GLU A 126 -6.09 1.38 -7.38
CA GLU A 126 -7.28 2.22 -7.34
C GLU A 126 -7.51 2.79 -5.92
N GLN A 127 -7.41 1.94 -4.89
CA GLN A 127 -7.54 2.38 -3.49
C GLN A 127 -6.43 3.36 -3.09
N LEU A 128 -5.19 3.11 -3.52
CA LEU A 128 -4.06 4.02 -3.30
C LEU A 128 -4.30 5.38 -3.98
N ARG A 129 -4.81 5.38 -5.21
CA ARG A 129 -5.16 6.60 -5.95
C ARG A 129 -6.26 7.38 -5.25
N THR A 130 -7.35 6.73 -4.85
CA THR A 130 -8.45 7.37 -4.11
C THR A 130 -7.96 8.01 -2.82
N ALA A 131 -7.07 7.33 -2.08
CA ALA A 131 -6.48 7.89 -0.86
C ALA A 131 -5.63 9.14 -1.14
N LEU A 132 -4.87 9.13 -2.24
CA LEU A 132 -4.05 10.26 -2.66
C LEU A 132 -4.90 11.45 -3.12
N GLU A 133 -5.89 11.21 -3.97
CA GLU A 133 -6.81 12.24 -4.48
C GLU A 133 -7.55 12.93 -3.33
N ALA A 134 -8.02 12.19 -2.33
CA ALA A 134 -8.66 12.75 -1.15
C ALA A 134 -7.72 13.72 -0.39
N LEU A 135 -6.43 13.37 -0.25
CA LEU A 135 -5.46 14.26 0.39
C LEU A 135 -5.14 15.51 -0.43
N LEU A 136 -5.12 15.39 -1.76
CA LEU A 136 -4.91 16.53 -2.65
C LEU A 136 -6.12 17.48 -2.64
N GLN A 137 -7.33 16.97 -2.42
CA GLN A 137 -8.56 17.76 -2.28
C GLN A 137 -8.67 18.43 -0.90
N ASP A 138 -8.21 17.78 0.17
CA ASP A 138 -8.21 18.30 1.53
C ASP A 138 -7.09 19.33 1.79
N ALA A 139 -6.18 19.54 0.82
CA ALA A 139 -5.12 20.53 0.95
C ALA A 139 -5.72 21.95 1.01
N PRO A 140 -5.47 22.73 2.08
CA PRO A 140 -6.01 24.08 2.19
C PRO A 140 -5.52 24.92 1.02
N ILE A 141 -6.46 25.57 0.31
CA ILE A 141 -6.13 26.65 -0.63
C ILE A 141 -5.44 27.72 0.20
N ASP A 142 -4.13 27.90 -0.01
CA ASP A 142 -3.37 28.99 0.59
C ASP A 142 -3.96 30.30 0.04
N SER A 143 -4.95 30.81 0.77
CA SER A 143 -5.62 32.07 0.48
C SER A 143 -4.68 33.17 0.92
N GLY A 144 -3.62 33.36 0.15
CA GLY A 144 -2.62 34.39 0.34
C GLY A 144 -3.31 35.76 0.39
N SER A 145 -3.22 36.36 1.56
CA SER A 145 -3.62 37.73 1.87
C SER A 145 -3.14 38.70 0.79
N THR A 146 -4.07 39.35 0.09
CA THR A 146 -3.80 40.65 -0.52
C THR A 146 -4.00 41.69 0.57
N THR A 147 -2.91 42.26 1.07
CA THR A 147 -2.92 43.51 1.84
C THR A 147 -2.26 44.59 0.99
#